data_AF-A0A7V2WSY8-F1
#
_entry.id   AF-A0A7V2WSY8-F1
#
_cell.length_a   1.000
_cell.length_b   1.000
_cell.length_c   1.000
_cell.angle_alpha   90.00
_cell.angle_beta   90.00
_cell.angle_gamma   90.00
#
_symmetry.space_group_name_H-M   'P 1'
#
loop_
_entity.id
_entity.type
_entity.pdbx_description
1 polymer ?
#
loop_
_entity_poly.entity_id
_entity_poly.type
_entity_poly.pdbx_seq_one_letter_code
_entity_poly.pdbx_strand_id
1 'polypeptide(L)'
;MNLQRALDVNRIIISIFLVNFLTISIAAAQKVGYDENTEIAVKGVVQKEVAHPYKGLSNFFLKTQWRIFRVLTAPSWYIKETAISLKKGQEVEVVGSKFYGPDGSLCLVAKSIRLLPEGKVIRFRDDLARPVWSDYVEKKNSCMKIFLRQGKSF
;
A
#
# COMPACT_ATOMS: atom_id res chain seq x y z
N MET A 1 -31.27 3.42 50.68
CA MET A 1 -30.94 3.57 49.24
C MET A 1 -29.94 2.47 48.91
N ASN A 2 -30.36 1.49 48.10
CA ASN A 2 -29.84 0.11 48.08
C ASN A 2 -28.39 -0.02 47.56
N LEU A 3 -27.50 -0.52 48.42
CA LEU A 3 -26.11 -0.87 48.10
C LEU A 3 -26.02 -1.81 46.88
N GLN A 4 -27.01 -2.71 46.74
CA GLN A 4 -27.14 -3.61 45.59
C GLN A 4 -27.30 -2.85 44.26
N ARG A 5 -28.11 -1.78 44.23
CA ARG A 5 -28.30 -0.97 43.02
C ARG A 5 -27.02 -0.24 42.61
N ALA A 6 -26.19 0.18 43.57
CA ALA A 6 -24.91 0.83 43.27
C ALA A 6 -23.89 -0.15 42.67
N LEU A 7 -23.87 -1.39 43.15
CA LEU A 7 -23.02 -2.45 42.60
C LEU A 7 -23.44 -2.85 41.18
N ASP A 8 -24.74 -2.93 40.92
CA ASP A 8 -25.28 -3.25 39.59
C ASP A 8 -25.00 -2.12 38.58
N VAL A 9 -25.14 -0.86 38.98
CA VAL A 9 -24.81 0.30 38.12
C VAL A 9 -23.31 0.33 37.78
N ASN A 10 -22.43 0.08 38.76
CA ASN A 10 -21.00 0.00 38.49
C ASN A 10 -20.62 -1.15 37.55
N ARG A 11 -21.27 -2.32 37.66
CA ARG A 11 -21.06 -3.45 36.74
C ARG A 11 -21.50 -3.14 35.32
N ILE A 12 -22.61 -2.43 35.15
CA ILE A 12 -23.08 -1.97 33.83
C ILE A 12 -22.10 -0.97 33.22
N ILE A 13 -21.63 0.02 34.00
CA ILE A 13 -20.67 1.03 33.53
C ILE A 13 -19.33 0.39 33.12
N ILE A 14 -18.80 -0.55 33.91
CA ILE A 14 -17.56 -1.28 33.60
C ILE A 14 -17.74 -2.11 32.32
N SER A 15 -18.90 -2.76 32.15
CA SER A 15 -19.18 -3.57 30.95
C SER A 15 -19.27 -2.71 29.69
N ILE A 16 -19.88 -1.51 29.78
CA ILE A 16 -19.92 -0.55 28.66
C ILE A 16 -18.51 -0.05 28.32
N PHE A 17 -17.65 0.20 29.31
CA PHE A 17 -16.25 0.58 29.07
C PHE A 17 -15.45 -0.56 28.39
N LEU A 18 -15.66 -1.81 28.80
CA LEU A 18 -15.00 -2.99 28.21
C LEU A 18 -15.43 -3.26 26.76
N VAL A 19 -16.71 -3.06 26.43
CA VAL A 19 -17.22 -3.24 25.06
C VAL A 19 -16.74 -2.12 24.13
N ASN A 20 -16.64 -0.89 24.62
CA ASN A 20 -16.15 0.24 23.81
C ASN A 20 -14.62 0.19 23.57
N PHE A 21 -13.83 -0.39 24.48
CA PHE A 21 -12.39 -0.55 24.27
C PHE A 21 -12.06 -1.61 23.21
N LEU A 22 -12.95 -2.59 22.99
CA LEU A 22 -12.73 -3.67 22.02
C LEU A 22 -12.94 -3.26 20.54
N THR A 23 -13.53 -2.10 20.27
CA THR A 23 -13.93 -1.70 18.89
C THR A 23 -13.01 -0.65 18.25
N ILE A 24 -11.99 -0.14 18.95
CA ILE A 24 -11.05 0.87 18.42
C ILE A 24 -9.84 0.23 17.71
N SER A 25 -10.06 -0.86 16.98
CA SER A 25 -9.07 -1.37 16.01
C SER A 25 -9.56 -1.12 14.59
N ILE A 26 -9.86 0.15 14.29
CA ILE A 26 -10.02 0.59 12.90
C ILE A 26 -8.61 0.79 12.36
N ALA A 27 -8.26 -0.12 11.44
CA ALA A 27 -7.03 -0.18 10.67
C ALA A 27 -6.37 1.19 10.46
N ALA A 28 -5.36 1.50 11.27
CA ALA A 28 -4.31 2.40 10.84
C ALA A 28 -3.56 1.69 9.72
N ALA A 29 -4.02 1.87 8.47
CA ALA A 29 -3.29 1.48 7.29
C ALA A 29 -1.95 2.23 7.33
N GLN A 30 -0.91 1.58 7.83
CA GLN A 30 0.43 2.12 7.88
C GLN A 30 0.81 2.51 6.44
N LYS A 31 0.86 3.81 6.15
CA LYS A 31 1.13 4.35 4.82
C LYS A 31 2.47 3.79 4.36
N VAL A 32 2.45 2.80 3.47
CA VAL A 32 3.68 2.25 2.88
C VAL A 32 4.30 3.38 2.06
N GLY A 33 5.42 3.91 2.57
CA GLY A 33 6.17 4.96 1.89
C GLY A 33 6.77 4.45 0.58
N TYR A 34 7.03 5.38 -0.33
CA TYR A 34 7.84 5.13 -1.52
C TYR A 34 9.07 6.03 -1.43
N ASP A 35 10.25 5.45 -1.58
CA ASP A 35 11.52 6.18 -1.61
C ASP A 35 12.17 5.97 -2.97
N GLU A 36 12.23 7.03 -3.76
CA GLU A 36 12.80 7.04 -5.11
C GLU A 36 14.29 6.65 -5.11
N ASN A 37 15.01 6.91 -4.02
CA ASN A 37 16.43 6.53 -3.90
C ASN A 37 16.64 5.01 -3.79
N THR A 38 15.56 4.27 -3.49
CA THR A 38 15.57 2.81 -3.39
C THR A 38 14.87 2.15 -4.57
N GLU A 39 14.50 2.92 -5.59
CA GLU A 39 13.84 2.43 -6.80
C GLU A 39 14.79 1.52 -7.59
N ILE A 40 14.31 0.31 -7.90
CA ILE A 40 15.02 -0.66 -8.72
C ILE A 40 14.08 -1.24 -9.76
N ALA A 41 14.67 -1.64 -10.90
CA ALA A 41 14.00 -2.44 -11.92
C ALA A 41 14.39 -3.91 -11.74
N VAL A 42 13.40 -4.79 -11.67
CA VAL A 42 13.61 -6.22 -11.41
C VAL A 42 12.76 -7.05 -12.36
N LYS A 43 13.41 -7.92 -13.13
CA LYS A 43 12.76 -8.89 -14.01
C LYS A 43 12.61 -10.24 -13.31
N GLY A 44 11.45 -10.88 -13.45
CA GLY A 44 11.20 -12.19 -12.86
C GLY A 44 9.86 -12.81 -13.24
N VAL A 45 9.54 -13.91 -12.57
CA VAL A 45 8.33 -14.72 -12.82
C VAL A 45 7.39 -14.64 -11.63
N VAL A 46 6.12 -14.33 -11.89
CA VAL A 46 5.05 -14.30 -10.88
C VAL A 46 4.82 -15.71 -10.33
N GLN A 47 4.96 -15.90 -9.02
CA GLN A 47 4.81 -17.22 -8.37
C GLN A 47 3.38 -17.49 -7.91
N LYS A 48 2.81 -16.57 -7.14
CA LYS A 48 1.40 -16.61 -6.71
C LYS A 48 1.01 -15.26 -6.15
N GLU A 49 -0.27 -14.92 -6.34
CA GLU A 49 -0.91 -13.88 -5.55
C GLU A 49 -1.04 -14.35 -4.09
N VAL A 50 -0.91 -13.40 -3.17
CA VAL A 50 -1.12 -13.64 -1.74
C VAL A 50 -2.55 -13.23 -1.41
N ALA A 51 -3.33 -14.17 -0.88
CA ALA A 51 -4.75 -13.94 -0.55
C ALA A 51 -4.95 -12.79 0.45
N HIS A 52 -3.99 -12.59 1.35
CA HIS A 52 -4.04 -11.54 2.37
C HIS A 52 -3.25 -10.31 1.93
N PRO A 53 -3.85 -9.10 2.00
CA PRO A 53 -3.14 -7.87 1.71
C PRO A 53 -2.01 -7.67 2.73
N TYR A 54 -0.90 -7.10 2.27
CA TYR A 54 0.22 -6.74 3.12
C TYR A 54 0.25 -5.22 3.25
N LYS A 55 0.14 -4.73 4.48
CA LYS A 55 -0.02 -3.29 4.78
C LYS A 55 -1.16 -2.64 3.97
N GLY A 56 -2.27 -3.35 3.78
CA GLY A 56 -3.44 -2.88 3.05
C GLY A 56 -3.33 -2.91 1.52
N LEU A 57 -2.24 -3.44 0.95
CA LEU A 57 -2.03 -3.56 -0.49
C LEU A 57 -2.08 -5.02 -0.94
N SER A 58 -2.72 -5.27 -2.09
CA SER A 58 -2.62 -6.54 -2.80
C SER A 58 -1.15 -6.80 -3.15
N ASN A 59 -0.72 -8.04 -2.96
CA ASN A 59 0.67 -8.41 -3.11
C ASN A 59 0.84 -9.81 -3.72
N PHE A 60 1.98 -10.01 -4.38
CA PHE A 60 2.37 -11.29 -4.96
C PHE A 60 3.87 -11.52 -4.79
N PHE A 61 4.31 -12.76 -4.98
CA PHE A 61 5.72 -13.09 -4.97
C PHE A 61 6.30 -13.10 -6.39
N LEU A 62 7.37 -12.34 -6.59
CA LEU A 62 8.16 -12.33 -7.82
C LEU A 62 9.45 -13.11 -7.59
N LYS A 63 9.61 -14.22 -8.31
CA LYS A 63 10.86 -14.98 -8.30
C LYS A 63 11.79 -14.45 -9.38
N THR A 64 12.96 -13.98 -8.96
CA THR A 64 14.06 -13.61 -9.84
C THR A 64 15.09 -14.74 -9.88
N GLN A 65 16.21 -14.53 -10.57
CA GLN A 65 17.31 -15.49 -10.58
C GLN A 65 17.99 -15.61 -9.21
N TRP A 66 18.09 -14.52 -8.43
CA TRP A 66 18.88 -14.49 -7.18
C TRP A 66 18.04 -14.38 -5.90
N ARG A 67 16.83 -13.82 -5.97
CA ARG A 67 15.97 -13.52 -4.80
C ARG A 67 14.48 -13.66 -5.12
N ILE A 68 13.68 -13.73 -4.06
CA ILE A 68 12.22 -13.61 -4.14
C ILE A 68 11.82 -12.28 -3.52
N PHE A 69 11.03 -11.50 -4.25
CA PHE A 69 10.48 -10.23 -3.79
C PHE A 69 8.99 -10.39 -3.47
N ARG A 70 8.53 -9.81 -2.36
CA ARG A 70 7.11 -9.53 -2.13
C ARG A 70 6.78 -8.19 -2.80
N VAL A 71 6.07 -8.22 -3.91
CA VAL A 71 5.69 -7.02 -4.65
C VAL A 71 4.34 -6.54 -4.17
N LEU A 72 4.28 -5.28 -3.74
CA LEU A 72 3.10 -4.57 -3.26
C LEU A 72 2.57 -3.69 -4.38
N THR A 73 1.30 -3.83 -4.72
CA THR A 73 0.69 -3.19 -5.89
C THR A 73 -0.22 -2.03 -5.45
N ALA A 74 -1.52 -2.26 -5.47
CA ALA A 74 -2.57 -1.33 -5.10
C ALA A 74 -3.53 -1.97 -4.09
N PRO A 75 -4.41 -1.19 -3.46
CA PRO A 75 -5.52 -1.74 -2.68
C PRO A 75 -6.39 -2.67 -3.52
N SER A 76 -7.01 -3.66 -2.86
CA SER A 76 -7.82 -4.67 -3.55
C SER A 76 -9.00 -4.09 -4.33
N TRP A 77 -9.58 -2.96 -3.87
CA TRP A 77 -10.66 -2.28 -4.60
C TRP A 77 -10.19 -1.75 -5.95
N TYR A 78 -8.99 -1.14 -6.01
CA TYR A 78 -8.44 -0.58 -7.23
C TYR A 78 -8.08 -1.68 -8.24
N ILE A 79 -7.51 -2.79 -7.76
CA ILE A 79 -7.19 -3.96 -8.61
C ILE A 79 -8.45 -4.52 -9.28
N LYS A 80 -9.56 -4.60 -8.53
CA LYS A 80 -10.85 -5.09 -9.04
C LYS A 80 -11.46 -4.13 -10.07
N GLU A 81 -11.47 -2.84 -9.77
CA GLU A 81 -12.05 -1.80 -10.65
C GLU A 81 -11.30 -1.68 -11.99
N THR A 82 -9.97 -1.77 -11.95
CA THR A 82 -9.11 -1.67 -13.14
C THR A 82 -8.89 -2.99 -13.87
N ALA A 83 -9.53 -4.07 -13.41
CA ALA A 83 -9.39 -5.42 -13.94
C ALA A 83 -7.93 -5.86 -14.12
N ILE A 84 -7.04 -5.43 -13.22
CA ILE A 84 -5.63 -5.82 -13.24
C ILE A 84 -5.54 -7.28 -12.80
N SER A 85 -4.99 -8.13 -13.67
CA SER A 85 -4.77 -9.55 -13.39
C SER A 85 -3.34 -9.93 -13.74
N LEU A 86 -2.62 -10.49 -12.76
CA LEU A 86 -1.28 -11.06 -12.93
C LEU A 86 -1.38 -12.57 -12.81
N LYS A 87 -0.92 -13.29 -13.84
CA LYS A 87 -1.02 -14.76 -13.86
C LYS A 87 0.23 -15.38 -13.27
N LYS A 88 0.06 -16.47 -12.51
CA LYS A 88 1.18 -17.33 -12.12
C LYS A 88 1.93 -17.81 -13.36
N GLY A 89 3.26 -17.78 -13.31
CA GLY A 89 4.13 -18.14 -14.44
C GLY A 89 4.38 -17.00 -15.43
N GLN A 90 3.66 -15.87 -15.30
CA GLN A 90 3.88 -14.73 -16.17
C GLN A 90 5.22 -14.06 -15.88
N GLU A 91 5.98 -13.78 -16.94
CA GLU A 91 7.20 -13.01 -16.85
C GLU A 91 6.86 -11.51 -16.84
N VAL A 92 7.45 -10.78 -15.89
CA VAL A 92 7.22 -9.36 -15.73
C VAL A 92 8.50 -8.63 -15.35
N GLU A 93 8.55 -7.35 -15.68
CA GLU A 93 9.53 -6.41 -15.17
C GLU A 93 8.81 -5.45 -14.21
N VAL A 94 9.30 -5.36 -12.98
CA VAL A 94 8.74 -4.51 -11.93
C VAL A 94 9.71 -3.38 -11.65
N VAL A 95 9.23 -2.14 -11.72
CA VAL A 95 9.93 -0.96 -11.22
C VAL A 95 9.28 -0.57 -9.90
N GLY A 96 10.08 -0.46 -8.83
CA GLY A 96 9.55 -0.14 -7.51
C GLY A 96 10.60 0.17 -6.46
N SER A 97 10.16 0.78 -5.35
CA SER A 97 10.99 1.11 -4.19
C SER A 97 11.20 -0.11 -3.30
N LYS A 98 12.46 -0.46 -3.06
CA LYS A 98 12.89 -1.61 -2.27
C LYS A 98 12.91 -1.29 -0.77
N PHE A 99 12.35 -2.17 0.04
CA PHE A 99 12.50 -2.10 1.49
C PHE A 99 12.46 -3.50 2.13
N TYR A 100 12.81 -3.59 3.42
CA TYR A 100 12.66 -4.81 4.20
C TYR A 100 11.41 -4.74 5.09
N GLY A 101 10.57 -5.76 4.98
CA GLY A 101 9.43 -5.94 5.88
C GLY A 101 9.87 -6.26 7.31
N PRO A 102 9.00 -6.06 8.32
CA PRO A 102 9.29 -6.45 9.70
C PRO A 102 9.54 -7.96 9.87
N ASP A 103 9.04 -8.77 8.94
CA ASP A 103 9.26 -10.21 8.81
C ASP A 103 10.59 -10.57 8.11
N GLY A 104 11.45 -9.58 7.84
CA GLY A 104 12.69 -9.75 7.07
C GLY A 104 12.45 -9.95 5.57
N SER A 105 11.20 -9.89 5.10
CA SER A 105 10.90 -10.12 3.69
C SER A 105 11.39 -8.97 2.81
N LEU A 106 12.05 -9.31 1.70
CA LEU A 106 12.47 -8.32 0.72
C LEU A 106 11.24 -7.86 -0.08
N CYS A 107 10.85 -6.61 0.11
CA CYS A 107 9.64 -6.04 -0.46
C CYS A 107 9.95 -5.02 -1.55
N LEU A 108 9.03 -4.91 -2.50
CA LEU A 108 9.02 -3.87 -3.53
C LEU A 108 7.65 -3.20 -3.54
N VAL A 109 7.61 -1.89 -3.33
CA VAL A 109 6.43 -1.09 -3.62
C VAL A 109 6.43 -0.78 -5.11
N ALA A 110 5.48 -1.33 -5.86
CA ALA A 110 5.45 -1.17 -7.31
C ALA A 110 5.08 0.28 -7.71
N LYS A 111 5.90 0.88 -8.58
CA LYS A 111 5.54 2.06 -9.37
C LYS A 111 4.92 1.64 -10.69
N SER A 112 5.50 0.64 -11.34
CA SER A 112 4.93 0.04 -12.54
C SER A 112 5.31 -1.43 -12.70
N ILE A 113 4.48 -2.16 -13.42
CA ILE A 113 4.75 -3.54 -13.85
C ILE A 113 4.58 -3.60 -15.37
N ARG A 114 5.62 -4.03 -16.08
CA ARG A 114 5.57 -4.33 -17.51
C ARG A 114 5.37 -5.83 -17.69
N LEU A 115 4.31 -6.22 -18.41
CA LEU A 115 4.03 -7.60 -18.77
C LEU A 115 4.90 -8.01 -19.96
N LEU A 116 5.50 -9.19 -19.90
CA LEU A 116 6.37 -9.72 -20.96
C LEU A 116 5.75 -10.98 -21.58
N PRO A 117 5.88 -11.18 -22.91
CA PRO A 117 6.55 -10.31 -23.88
C PRO A 117 5.66 -9.15 -24.42
N GLU A 118 4.38 -9.10 -24.02
CA GLU A 118 3.35 -8.20 -24.57
C GLU A 118 3.69 -6.70 -24.47
N GLY A 119 4.56 -6.32 -23.54
CA GLY A 119 5.01 -4.94 -23.34
C GLY A 119 4.00 -4.04 -22.62
N LYS A 120 2.80 -4.55 -22.27
CA LYS A 120 1.77 -3.78 -21.57
C LYS A 120 2.29 -3.30 -20.21
N VAL A 121 2.21 -1.99 -19.96
CA VAL A 121 2.65 -1.39 -18.70
C VAL A 121 1.44 -1.05 -17.84
N ILE A 122 1.45 -1.55 -16.61
CA ILE A 122 0.49 -1.25 -15.56
C ILE A 122 1.17 -0.25 -14.61
N ARG A 123 0.60 0.96 -14.48
CA ARG A 123 1.11 2.00 -13.58
C ARG A 123 0.33 2.03 -12.29
N PHE A 124 1.05 2.07 -11.18
CA PHE A 124 0.52 2.17 -9.82
C PHE A 124 0.86 3.51 -9.18
N ARG A 125 1.94 4.15 -9.63
CA ARG A 125 2.37 5.48 -9.16
C ARG A 125 2.71 6.39 -10.33
N ASP A 126 2.52 7.69 -10.11
CA ASP A 126 2.94 8.73 -11.05
C ASP A 126 4.44 9.05 -10.92
N ASP A 127 4.88 10.06 -11.66
CA ASP A 127 6.30 10.48 -11.70
C ASP A 127 6.77 11.13 -10.39
N LEU A 128 5.86 11.49 -9.49
CA LEU A 128 6.14 12.00 -8.14
C LEU A 128 5.96 10.89 -7.07
N ALA A 129 5.98 9.63 -7.49
CA ALA A 129 5.77 8.45 -6.67
C ALA A 129 4.41 8.40 -5.93
N ARG A 130 3.43 9.22 -6.33
CA ARG A 130 2.11 9.25 -5.70
C ARG A 130 1.26 8.11 -6.23
N PRO A 131 0.51 7.39 -5.37
CA PRO A 131 -0.39 6.35 -5.83
C PRO A 131 -1.49 6.95 -6.70
N VAL A 132 -1.69 6.37 -7.90
CA VAL A 132 -2.65 6.89 -8.91
C VAL A 132 -4.11 6.83 -8.44
N TRP A 133 -4.39 6.04 -7.41
CA TRP A 133 -5.70 5.87 -6.80
C TRP A 133 -5.94 6.76 -5.59
N SER A 134 -4.96 7.61 -5.22
CA SER A 134 -5.19 8.59 -4.17
C SER A 134 -5.74 9.87 -4.79
N ASP A 135 -6.91 10.29 -4.31
CA ASP A 135 -7.46 11.62 -4.52
C ASP A 135 -6.65 12.67 -3.74
N TYR A 136 -5.34 12.74 -3.96
CA TYR A 136 -4.55 13.88 -3.53
C TYR A 136 -4.97 15.07 -4.41
N VAL A 137 -6.14 15.66 -4.07
CA VAL A 137 -6.36 17.09 -4.22
C VAL A 137 -5.11 17.72 -3.64
N GLU A 138 -4.31 18.39 -4.47
CA GLU A 138 -3.18 19.16 -4.00
C GLU A 138 -3.69 20.13 -2.93
N LYS A 139 -3.57 19.77 -1.65
CA LYS A 139 -3.30 20.80 -0.65
C LYS A 139 -1.93 21.33 -1.04
N LYS A 140 -1.93 22.30 -1.97
CA LYS A 140 -0.77 23.11 -2.32
C LYS A 140 -0.36 23.80 -1.03
N ASN A 141 0.54 23.16 -0.29
CA ASN A 141 1.20 23.79 0.83
C ASN A 141 1.89 25.04 0.28
N SER A 142 1.61 26.19 0.90
CA SER A 142 1.98 27.53 0.41
C SER A 142 3.45 27.66 -0.05
N CYS A 143 4.35 26.84 0.48
CA CYS A 143 5.78 26.82 0.17
C CYS A 143 6.09 26.39 -1.28
N MET A 144 5.28 25.51 -1.89
CA MET A 144 5.49 25.06 -3.28
C MET A 144 5.07 26.11 -4.32
N LYS A 145 4.29 27.13 -3.95
CA LYS A 145 3.90 28.22 -4.88
C LYS A 145 5.08 29.12 -5.25
N ILE A 146 6.14 29.16 -4.44
CA ILE A 146 7.29 30.05 -4.68
C ILE A 146 8.19 29.48 -5.78
N PHE A 147 8.43 28.17 -5.78
CA PHE A 147 9.34 27.52 -6.74
C PHE A 147 8.77 27.42 -8.16
N LEU A 148 7.45 27.27 -8.30
CA LEU A 148 6.81 27.16 -9.62
C LEU A 148 6.49 28.51 -10.27
N ARG A 149 6.75 29.65 -9.60
CA ARG A 149 6.51 30.99 -10.17
C ARG A 149 7.69 31.53 -10.98
N GLN A 150 8.90 30.98 -10.83
CA GLN A 150 10.12 31.50 -11.47
C GLN A 150 10.48 30.81 -12.80
N GLY A 151 9.58 29.98 -13.36
CA GLY A 151 9.83 29.19 -14.58
C GLY A 151 9.08 29.67 -15.83
N LYS A 152 8.61 30.92 -15.88
CA LYS A 152 8.09 31.53 -17.11
C LYS A 152 8.57 32.97 -17.24
N SER A 153 9.66 33.15 -17.96
CA SER A 153 9.84 34.33 -18.81
C SER A 153 10.60 33.90 -20.06
N PHE A 154 10.16 34.48 -21.18
CA PHE A 154 10.68 34.35 -22.54
C PHE A 154 12.18 34.59 -22.66
#